data_AF-A0A9W7ES28-F1
#
_entry.id   AF-A0A9W7ES28-F1
#
_cell.length_a   1.000
_cell.length_b   1.000
_cell.length_c   1.000
_cell.angle_alpha   90.00
_cell.angle_beta   90.00
_cell.angle_gamma   90.00
#
_symmetry.space_group_name_H-M   'P 1'
#
loop_
_entity.id
_entity.type
_entity.pdbx_description
1 polymer ?
#
loop_
_entity_poly.entity_id
_entity_poly.type
_entity_poly.pdbx_seq_one_letter_code
_entity_poly.pdbx_strand_id
1 'polypeptide(L)'
;MNCGAKSCPPIKKFTKEAVEEELEVTAKGYCEDDGNVEVEGGTVRLNMIFNWYGKDFGETDLEKATTISKWCVGEKKVKMEEALKREDFKIDYFVYDWGCDGVKPDVRFQEGTGFTEEKWE
;
A
#
# COMPACT_ATOMS: atom_id res chain seq x y z
N MET A 1 9.54 26.54 -1.01
CA MET A 1 10.72 25.89 -1.62
C MET A 1 10.52 25.88 -3.12
N ASN A 2 11.48 26.43 -3.86
CA ASN A 2 11.44 26.63 -5.30
C ASN A 2 12.34 25.55 -5.94
N CYS A 3 11.79 24.69 -6.80
CA CYS A 3 12.58 23.74 -7.57
C CYS A 3 12.12 23.78 -9.04
N GLY A 4 12.40 24.90 -9.71
CA GLY A 4 12.21 25.09 -11.15
C GLY A 4 13.53 25.01 -11.91
N ALA A 5 14.14 23.82 -11.99
CA ALA A 5 15.33 23.61 -12.82
C ALA A 5 14.94 23.37 -14.30
N LYS A 6 15.74 23.91 -15.22
CA LYS A 6 15.63 23.78 -16.70
C LYS A 6 15.75 22.34 -17.24
N SER A 7 15.99 21.36 -16.36
CA SER A 7 16.12 19.93 -16.65
C SER A 7 14.90 19.12 -16.24
N CYS A 8 13.83 19.76 -15.75
CA CYS A 8 12.63 19.03 -15.37
C CYS A 8 12.02 18.34 -16.60
N PRO A 9 11.84 17.01 -16.57
CA PRO A 9 11.13 16.30 -17.63
C PRO A 9 9.75 16.93 -17.81
N PRO A 10 9.17 16.90 -19.02
CA PRO A 10 7.85 17.45 -19.24
C PRO A 10 6.90 16.82 -18.22
N ILE A 11 6.38 17.66 -17.31
CA ILE A 11 5.30 17.29 -16.42
C ILE A 11 4.17 16.92 -17.37
N LYS A 12 3.96 15.60 -17.58
CA LYS A 12 2.79 15.11 -18.29
C LYS A 12 1.62 15.80 -17.62
N LYS A 13 0.88 16.59 -18.40
CA LYS A 13 -0.32 17.26 -17.91
C LYS A 13 -1.28 16.13 -17.57
N PHE A 14 -1.27 15.72 -16.32
CA PHE A 14 -2.30 14.89 -15.74
C PHE A 14 -3.57 15.73 -15.81
N THR A 15 -4.34 15.56 -16.88
CA THR A 15 -5.70 16.06 -16.93
C THR A 15 -6.48 15.31 -15.86
N LYS A 16 -7.45 15.98 -15.23
CA LYS A 16 -8.21 15.41 -14.12
C LYS A 16 -8.81 14.04 -14.49
N GLU A 17 -9.19 13.92 -15.77
CA GLU A 17 -9.79 12.75 -16.37
C GLU A 17 -8.79 11.59 -16.55
N ALA A 18 -7.52 11.87 -16.86
CA ALA A 18 -6.50 10.83 -17.04
C ALA A 18 -6.04 10.22 -15.70
N VAL A 19 -6.05 11.01 -14.63
CA VAL A 19 -5.70 10.53 -13.29
C VAL A 19 -6.71 9.52 -12.77
N GLU A 20 -8.01 9.76 -13.00
CA GLU A 20 -9.06 8.82 -12.59
C GLU A 20 -8.91 7.48 -13.30
N GLU A 21 -8.67 7.48 -14.62
CA GLU A 21 -8.42 6.24 -15.38
C GLU A 21 -7.16 5.50 -14.90
N GLU A 22 -6.05 6.21 -14.66
CA GLU A 22 -4.81 5.61 -14.16
C GLU A 22 -4.97 5.01 -12.76
N LEU A 23 -5.74 5.68 -11.88
CA LEU A 23 -6.07 5.17 -10.55
C LEU A 23 -6.95 3.93 -10.63
N GLU A 24 -7.93 3.89 -11.53
CA GLU A 24 -8.76 2.70 -11.73
C GLU A 24 -7.95 1.50 -12.22
N VAL A 25 -7.04 1.70 -13.16
CA VAL A 25 -6.16 0.63 -13.67
C VAL A 25 -5.25 0.12 -12.57
N THR A 26 -4.67 1.03 -11.79
CA THR A 26 -3.80 0.68 -10.66
C THR A 26 -4.57 -0.07 -9.57
N ALA A 27 -5.79 0.35 -9.25
CA ALA A 27 -6.65 -0.31 -8.26
C ALA A 27 -7.02 -1.74 -8.68
N LYS A 28 -7.34 -1.95 -9.98
CA LYS A 28 -7.59 -3.28 -10.54
C LYS A 28 -6.35 -4.17 -10.43
N GLY A 29 -5.19 -3.68 -10.84
CA GLY A 29 -3.93 -4.42 -10.71
C GLY A 29 -3.56 -4.73 -9.26
N TYR A 30 -3.83 -3.80 -8.34
CA TYR A 30 -3.60 -4.00 -6.91
C TYR A 30 -4.46 -5.14 -6.34
N CYS A 31 -5.75 -5.20 -6.73
CA CYS A 31 -6.66 -6.26 -6.29
C CYS A 31 -6.42 -7.61 -6.99
N GLU A 32 -5.71 -7.61 -8.12
CA GLU A 32 -5.33 -8.85 -8.82
C GLU A 32 -4.19 -9.58 -8.11
N ASP A 33 -3.37 -8.89 -7.32
CA ASP A 33 -2.28 -9.50 -6.55
C ASP A 33 -2.83 -10.34 -5.37
N ASP A 34 -2.41 -11.61 -5.28
CA ASP A 34 -2.75 -12.52 -4.19
C ASP A 34 -2.25 -12.04 -2.82
N GLY A 35 -1.17 -11.25 -2.79
CA GLY A 35 -0.66 -10.64 -1.55
C GLY A 35 -1.51 -9.48 -1.04
N ASN A 36 -2.50 -9.02 -1.80
CA ASN A 36 -3.37 -7.90 -1.43
C ASN A 36 -4.83 -8.31 -1.27
N VAL A 37 -5.33 -9.20 -2.12
CA VAL A 37 -6.68 -9.75 -2.06
C VAL A 37 -6.62 -11.26 -2.35
N GLU A 38 -6.86 -12.04 -1.31
CA GLU A 38 -6.93 -13.50 -1.36
C GLU A 38 -8.34 -13.94 -0.97
N VAL A 39 -8.90 -14.88 -1.74
CA VAL A 39 -10.23 -15.45 -1.47
C VAL A 39 -10.10 -16.95 -1.35
N GLU A 40 -10.30 -17.45 -0.14
CA GLU A 40 -10.21 -18.88 0.17
C GLU A 40 -11.51 -19.33 0.85
N GLY A 41 -12.35 -20.03 0.09
CA GLY A 41 -13.65 -20.53 0.59
C GLY A 41 -14.58 -19.38 1.02
N GLY A 42 -14.91 -19.32 2.31
CA GLY A 42 -15.73 -18.26 2.91
C GLY A 42 -14.91 -17.10 3.50
N THR A 43 -13.58 -17.17 3.47
CA THR A 43 -12.72 -16.12 4.05
C THR A 43 -12.07 -15.29 2.95
N VAL A 44 -12.24 -13.97 3.05
CA VAL A 44 -11.56 -13.00 2.19
C VAL A 44 -10.45 -12.35 3.01
N ARG A 45 -9.20 -12.60 2.64
CA ARG A 45 -8.05 -11.96 3.28
C ARG A 45 -7.64 -10.73 2.49
N LEU A 46 -7.64 -9.58 3.15
CA LEU A 46 -7.38 -8.27 2.57
C LEU A 46 -6.11 -7.66 3.14
N ASN A 47 -5.43 -6.82 2.36
CA ASN A 47 -4.34 -5.99 2.88
C ASN A 47 -4.86 -5.03 3.97
N MET A 48 -4.02 -4.71 4.96
CA MET A 48 -4.33 -3.79 6.06
C MET A 48 -4.75 -2.39 5.62
N ILE A 49 -4.38 -1.96 4.41
CA ILE A 49 -4.86 -0.68 3.86
C ILE A 49 -6.40 -0.63 3.78
N PHE A 50 -7.05 -1.75 3.49
CA PHE A 50 -8.52 -1.83 3.48
C PHE A 50 -9.13 -1.79 4.88
N ASN A 51 -8.34 -2.08 5.92
CA ASN A 51 -8.77 -1.90 7.31
C ASN A 51 -8.70 -0.41 7.71
N TRP A 52 -7.57 0.25 7.42
CA TRP A 52 -7.36 1.66 7.79
C TRP A 52 -8.33 2.61 7.08
N TYR A 53 -8.60 2.35 5.80
CA TYR A 53 -9.52 3.13 4.98
C TYR A 53 -10.88 2.44 4.82
N GLY A 54 -11.22 1.48 5.67
CA GLY A 54 -12.42 0.66 5.54
C GLY A 54 -13.72 1.45 5.39
N LYS A 55 -13.82 2.61 6.05
CA LYS A 55 -14.98 3.51 5.97
C LYS A 55 -15.26 4.02 4.55
N ASP A 56 -14.25 4.11 3.71
CA ASP A 56 -14.40 4.57 2.32
C ASP A 56 -15.01 3.48 1.43
N PHE A 57 -14.95 2.21 1.87
CA PHE A 57 -15.43 1.05 1.10
C PHE A 57 -16.81 0.54 1.56
N GLY A 58 -17.24 0.90 2.77
CA GLY A 58 -18.53 0.52 3.35
C GLY A 58 -18.53 0.56 4.88
N GLU A 59 -19.71 0.55 5.49
CA GLU A 59 -19.84 0.48 6.95
C GLU A 59 -19.76 -0.96 7.46
N THR A 60 -20.23 -1.91 6.64
CA THR A 60 -20.22 -3.34 6.96
C THR A 60 -19.18 -4.12 6.16
N ASP A 61 -18.74 -5.26 6.68
CA ASP A 61 -17.79 -6.15 6.00
C ASP A 61 -18.32 -6.63 4.64
N LEU A 62 -19.62 -6.88 4.55
CA LEU A 62 -20.28 -7.28 3.31
C LEU A 62 -20.22 -6.17 2.25
N GLU A 63 -20.49 -4.92 2.65
CA GLU A 63 -20.42 -3.76 1.75
C GLU A 63 -18.99 -3.52 1.28
N LYS A 64 -18.01 -3.58 2.20
CA LYS A 64 -16.58 -3.44 1.86
C LYS A 64 -16.17 -4.48 0.82
N ALA A 65 -16.48 -5.76 1.03
CA ALA A 65 -16.16 -6.82 0.08
C ALA A 65 -16.92 -6.67 -1.25
N THR A 66 -18.17 -6.19 -1.23
CA THR A 66 -18.95 -5.90 -2.43
C THR A 66 -18.38 -4.72 -3.23
N THR A 67 -17.82 -3.72 -2.56
CA THR A 67 -17.14 -2.60 -3.23
C THR A 67 -15.82 -3.08 -3.83
N ILE A 68 -15.04 -3.87 -3.09
CA ILE A 68 -13.75 -4.41 -3.55
C ILE A 68 -13.91 -5.38 -4.73
N SER A 69 -15.00 -6.16 -4.77
CA SER A 69 -15.28 -7.08 -5.88
C SER A 69 -15.46 -6.37 -7.23
N LYS A 70 -15.77 -5.07 -7.24
CA LYS A 70 -15.86 -4.26 -8.47
C LYS A 70 -14.51 -4.08 -9.16
N TRP A 71 -13.42 -4.06 -8.38
CA TRP A 71 -12.05 -3.93 -8.90
C TRP A 71 -11.36 -5.27 -9.09
N CYS A 72 -11.94 -6.37 -8.59
CA CYS A 72 -11.47 -7.73 -8.89
C CYS A 72 -11.87 -8.14 -10.32
N VAL A 73 -10.98 -8.85 -11.01
CA VAL A 73 -11.18 -9.30 -12.40
C VAL A 73 -11.04 -10.82 -12.48
N GLY A 74 -11.71 -11.44 -13.46
CA GLY A 74 -11.55 -12.86 -13.79
C GLY A 74 -12.01 -13.83 -12.69
N GLU A 75 -11.21 -14.86 -12.41
CA GLU A 75 -11.53 -15.92 -11.46
C GLU A 75 -11.67 -15.40 -10.02
N LYS A 76 -10.89 -14.38 -9.64
CA LYS A 76 -10.99 -13.77 -8.30
C LYS A 76 -12.35 -13.16 -8.06
N LYS A 77 -12.92 -12.50 -9.07
CA LYS A 77 -14.26 -11.92 -8.97
C LYS A 77 -15.31 -12.99 -8.71
N VAL A 78 -15.23 -14.12 -9.43
CA VAL A 78 -16.15 -15.26 -9.24
C VAL A 78 -16.02 -15.82 -7.83
N LYS A 79 -14.79 -16.07 -7.36
CA LYS A 79 -14.53 -16.54 -5.99
C LYS A 79 -15.06 -15.56 -4.94
N MET A 80 -14.89 -14.27 -5.15
CA MET A 80 -15.38 -13.22 -4.25
C MET A 80 -16.92 -13.21 -4.20
N GLU A 81 -17.59 -13.30 -5.35
CA GLU A 81 -19.06 -13.38 -5.43
C GLU A 81 -19.61 -14.68 -4.82
N GLU A 82 -18.88 -15.79 -4.93
CA GLU A 82 -19.21 -17.04 -4.26
C GLU A 82 -19.04 -16.92 -2.75
N ALA A 83 -17.93 -16.34 -2.27
CA ALA A 83 -17.68 -16.11 -0.84
C ALA A 83 -18.77 -15.23 -0.21
N LEU A 84 -19.21 -14.18 -0.92
CA LEU A 84 -20.28 -13.27 -0.49
C LEU A 84 -21.65 -13.95 -0.33
N LYS A 85 -21.90 -15.06 -1.02
CA LYS A 85 -23.18 -15.81 -0.93
C LYS A 85 -23.20 -16.81 0.23
N ARG A 86 -22.05 -17.09 0.84
CA ARG A 86 -21.96 -18.06 1.92
C ARG A 86 -22.30 -17.42 3.26
N GLU A 87 -22.93 -18.18 4.14
CA GLU A 87 -23.25 -17.73 5.50
C GLU A 87 -22.02 -17.69 6.43
N ASP A 88 -20.92 -18.36 6.05
CA ASP A 88 -19.64 -18.39 6.78
C ASP A 88 -18.67 -17.27 6.37
N PHE A 89 -19.17 -16.21 5.70
CA PHE A 89 -18.38 -15.10 5.21
C PHE A 89 -17.61 -14.39 6.33
N LYS A 90 -16.29 -14.25 6.16
CA LYS A 90 -15.40 -13.52 7.08
C LYS A 90 -14.35 -12.73 6.33
N ILE A 91 -14.01 -11.55 6.86
CA ILE A 91 -12.84 -10.80 6.41
C ILE A 91 -11.69 -11.06 7.39
N ASP A 92 -10.56 -11.44 6.84
CA ASP A 92 -9.28 -11.52 7.53
C ASP A 92 -8.33 -10.47 6.95
N TYR A 93 -7.26 -10.14 7.67
CA TYR A 93 -6.27 -9.18 7.19
C TYR A 93 -4.88 -9.78 7.20
N PHE A 94 -4.09 -9.49 6.16
CA PHE A 94 -2.69 -9.89 6.13
C PHE A 94 -1.93 -9.24 7.30
N VAL A 95 -1.04 -10.00 7.92
CA VAL A 95 -0.14 -9.48 8.96
C VAL A 95 0.81 -8.48 8.28
N TYR A 96 0.59 -7.20 8.54
CA TYR A 96 1.41 -6.14 7.99
C TYR A 96 2.55 -5.82 8.95
N ASP A 97 3.77 -6.22 8.59
CA ASP A 97 4.97 -5.85 9.33
C ASP A 97 5.37 -4.42 8.95
N TRP A 98 5.22 -3.51 9.90
CA TRP A 98 5.65 -2.12 9.81
C TRP A 98 7.14 -1.94 10.08
N GLY A 99 7.95 -3.00 9.96
CA GLY A 99 9.40 -2.97 10.01
C GLY A 99 9.98 -1.98 9.01
N CYS A 100 9.92 -0.70 9.35
CA CYS A 100 10.77 0.33 8.81
C CYS A 100 12.14 -0.01 9.38
N ASP A 101 13.02 -0.52 8.53
CA ASP A 101 14.45 -0.57 8.81
C ASP A 101 14.98 0.87 8.94
N GLY A 102 14.58 1.54 10.02
CA GLY A 102 15.35 2.54 10.71
C GLY A 102 16.51 1.82 11.37
N VAL A 103 17.39 1.23 10.56
CA VAL A 103 18.71 0.80 11.00
C VAL A 103 19.33 2.05 11.58
N LYS A 104 19.38 2.15 12.91
CA LYS A 104 20.29 3.09 13.56
C LYS A 104 21.66 2.70 13.01
N PRO A 105 22.38 3.55 12.27
CA PRO A 105 23.78 3.27 12.07
C PRO A 105 24.35 3.14 13.48
N ASP A 106 24.91 1.96 13.77
CA ASP A 106 25.74 1.70 14.94
C ASP A 106 26.98 2.59 14.78
N VAL A 107 26.80 3.89 14.97
CA VAL A 107 27.90 4.84 15.07
C VAL A 107 28.42 4.66 16.48
N ARG A 108 29.28 3.65 16.66
CA ARG A 108 30.23 3.63 17.76
C ARG A 108 31.12 4.85 17.60
N PHE A 109 30.82 5.91 18.33
CA PHE A 109 31.80 6.92 18.65
C PHE A 109 32.94 6.22 19.40
N GLN A 110 34.08 6.03 18.73
CA GLN A 110 35.33 5.74 19.44
C GLN A 110 35.71 7.01 20.20
N GLU A 111 35.40 7.06 21.49
CA GLU A 111 36.06 7.99 22.39
C GLU A 111 37.54 7.61 22.49
N GLY A 112 38.40 8.51 22.02
CA GLY A 112 39.82 8.51 22.36
C GLY A 112 40.75 8.39 21.16
N THR A 113 41.37 9.51 20.78
CA THR A 113 42.81 9.77 21.01
C THR A 113 43.17 11.19 20.55
N GLY A 114 43.60 12.02 21.51
CA GLY A 114 44.63 13.06 21.39
C GLY A 114 44.53 14.09 20.27
N PHE A 115 43.98 15.27 20.59
CA PHE A 115 44.30 16.50 19.86
C PHE A 115 45.64 17.04 20.41
N THR A 116 46.72 16.98 19.63
CA THR A 116 47.94 17.76 19.92
C THR A 116 47.90 19.03 19.08
N GLU A 117 47.81 20.18 19.75
CA GLU A 117 47.99 21.51 19.16
C GLU A 117 49.38 21.61 18.53
N GLU A 118 49.43 21.80 17.20
CA GLU A 118 50.65 22.17 16.50
C GLU A 118 50.80 23.69 16.50
N LYS A 119 51.88 24.11 17.14
CA LYS A 119 52.37 25.47 17.36
C LYS A 119 53.02 25.99 16.08
N TRP A 120 52.49 27.07 15.52
CA TRP A 120 53.11 27.78 14.39
C TRP A 120 54.16 28.76 14.91
N GLU A 121 55.43 28.57 14.51
CA GLU A 121 56.48 29.61 14.45
C GLU A 121 56.89 29.81 12.99
#